data_AF-A0A2U9IGB2-F1
#
_entry.id   AF-A0A2U9IGB2-F1
#
_cell.length_a   1.000
_cell.length_b   1.000
_cell.length_c   1.000
_cell.angle_alpha   90.00
_cell.angle_beta   90.00
_cell.angle_gamma   90.00
#
_symmetry.space_group_name_H-M   'P 1'
#
loop_
_entity.id
_entity.type
_entity.pdbx_description
1 polymer ?
#
loop_
_entity_poly.entity_id
_entity_poly.type
_entity_poly.pdbx_seq_one_letter_code
_entity_poly.pdbx_strand_id
1 'polypeptide(L)'
;MIKQYLIDNKKVFVILNNSTVLYADTDIKTKIVSKENIEYKDVNIPFEYGKIVKIVTCKTSIYTYICNAVALLDNFNDNYMTEIYHSLLKELTKLA
;
A
#
# COMPACT_ATOMS: atom_id res chain seq x y z
N MET A 1 -17.18 3.46 -7.77
CA MET A 1 -17.53 3.81 -6.37
C MET A 1 -16.24 3.85 -5.55
N ILE A 2 -16.09 4.80 -4.63
CA ILE A 2 -14.92 4.86 -3.73
C ILE A 2 -15.39 4.60 -2.30
N LYS A 3 -14.76 3.65 -1.62
CA LYS A 3 -14.94 3.37 -0.20
C LYS A 3 -13.71 3.83 0.58
N GLN A 4 -13.90 4.35 1.77
CA GLN A 4 -12.83 4.81 2.64
C GLN A 4 -12.91 4.11 4.00
N TYR A 5 -11.75 3.73 4.51
CA TYR A 5 -11.56 3.07 5.80
C TYR A 5 -10.48 3.80 6.59
N LEU A 6 -10.57 3.70 7.91
CA LEU A 6 -9.52 4.10 8.85
C LEU A 6 -9.10 2.85 9.60
N ILE A 7 -7.92 2.33 9.29
CA ILE A 7 -7.39 1.08 9.85
C ILE A 7 -6.04 1.43 10.49
N ASP A 8 -5.86 1.16 11.78
CA ASP A 8 -4.65 1.51 12.54
C ASP A 8 -4.22 2.99 12.40
N ASN A 9 -5.19 3.90 12.36
CA ASN A 9 -5.01 5.34 12.11
C ASN A 9 -4.43 5.69 10.72
N LYS A 10 -4.51 4.77 9.76
CA LYS A 10 -4.11 4.96 8.36
C LYS A 10 -5.34 4.99 7.47
N LYS A 11 -5.32 5.89 6.47
CA LYS A 11 -6.40 5.94 5.49
C LYS A 11 -6.18 4.84 4.47
N VAL A 12 -7.25 4.11 4.19
CA VAL A 12 -7.28 3.08 3.18
C VAL A 12 -8.48 3.33 2.29
N PHE A 13 -8.24 3.41 0.98
CA PHE A 13 -9.26 3.66 -0.01
C PHE A 13 -9.39 2.45 -0.92
N VAL A 14 -10.63 2.06 -1.22
CA VAL A 14 -10.93 1.05 -2.22
C VAL A 14 -11.75 1.68 -3.33
N ILE A 15 -11.19 1.68 -4.53
CA ILE A 15 -11.81 2.22 -5.74
C ILE A 15 -12.35 1.04 -6.54
N LEU A 16 -13.68 0.94 -6.58
CA LEU A 16 -14.42 -0.08 -7.29
C LEU A 16 -14.81 0.45 -8.67
N ASN A 17 -14.10 -0.02 -9.69
CA ASN A 17 -14.34 0.22 -11.11
C ASN A 17 -14.19 -1.12 -11.86
N ASN A 18 -13.80 -1.13 -13.15
CA ASN A 18 -13.41 -2.30 -13.94
C ASN A 18 -12.37 -3.20 -13.26
N SER A 19 -11.60 -2.65 -12.31
CA SER A 19 -10.74 -3.40 -11.40
C SER A 19 -10.87 -2.81 -10.00
N THR A 20 -10.73 -3.65 -8.98
CA THR A 20 -10.72 -3.18 -7.60
C THR A 20 -9.32 -2.73 -7.22
N VAL A 21 -9.16 -1.44 -6.97
CA VAL A 21 -7.89 -0.84 -6.59
C VAL A 21 -7.91 -0.50 -5.10
N LEU A 22 -6.90 -0.96 -4.39
CA LEU A 22 -6.61 -0.58 -3.01
C LEU A 22 -5.51 0.49 -3.02
N TYR A 23 -5.75 1.62 -2.37
CA TYR A 23 -4.72 2.60 -2.02
C TYR A 23 -4.62 2.66 -0.50
N ALA A 24 -3.43 2.47 0.05
CA ALA A 24 -3.24 2.36 1.49
C ALA A 24 -2.10 3.29 1.96
N ASP A 25 -2.39 4.09 2.98
CA ASP A 25 -1.36 4.81 3.74
C ASP A 25 -0.56 3.83 4.59
N THR A 26 0.75 4.02 4.61
CA THR A 26 1.71 3.22 5.38
C THR A 26 2.77 4.11 6.02
N ASP A 27 3.59 3.56 6.91
CA ASP A 27 4.70 4.25 7.57
C ASP A 27 5.89 3.30 7.81
N ILE A 28 6.17 2.47 6.81
CA ILE A 28 7.19 1.44 6.89
C ILE A 28 8.55 2.07 6.55
N LYS A 29 9.44 2.17 7.53
CA LYS A 29 10.83 2.59 7.29
C LYS A 29 11.51 1.60 6.34
N THR A 30 12.20 2.09 5.32
CA THR A 30 12.83 1.25 4.28
C THR A 30 14.26 1.68 3.96
N LYS A 31 15.09 0.72 3.56
CA LYS A 31 16.42 0.93 2.96
C LYS A 31 16.37 1.30 1.48
N ILE A 32 15.20 1.25 0.84
CA ILE A 32 15.04 1.67 -0.55
C ILE A 32 15.48 3.14 -0.65
N VAL A 33 16.58 3.37 -1.35
CA VAL A 33 17.11 4.71 -1.56
C VAL A 33 16.16 5.45 -2.49
N SER A 34 15.68 6.62 -2.05
CA SER A 34 14.97 7.56 -2.90
C SER A 34 15.86 8.76 -3.20
N LYS A 35 15.91 9.13 -4.48
CA LYS A 35 16.66 10.30 -4.93
C LYS A 35 15.88 11.59 -4.68
N GLU A 36 14.56 11.50 -4.70
CA GLU A 36 13.62 12.61 -4.54
C GLU A 36 12.91 12.53 -3.18
N ASN A 37 12.19 13.58 -2.80
CA ASN A 37 11.42 13.60 -1.55
C ASN A 37 10.23 12.65 -1.61
N ILE A 38 9.64 12.45 -2.78
CA ILE A 38 8.54 11.53 -3.04
C ILE A 38 8.86 10.84 -4.36
N GLU A 39 8.87 9.51 -4.38
CA GLU A 39 9.16 8.72 -5.57
C GLU A 39 8.15 7.59 -5.70
N TYR A 40 7.59 7.44 -6.90
CA TYR A 40 6.65 6.38 -7.25
C TYR A 40 7.41 5.25 -7.93
N LYS A 41 7.30 4.03 -7.41
CA LYS A 41 7.97 2.85 -7.97
C LYS A 41 6.94 1.81 -8.36
N ASP A 42 6.94 1.43 -9.63
CA ASP A 42 6.18 0.28 -10.08
C ASP A 42 6.84 -0.99 -9.51
N VAL A 43 6.00 -1.86 -8.95
CA VAL A 43 6.41 -3.12 -8.33
C VAL A 43 5.48 -4.23 -8.79
N ASN A 44 5.85 -5.48 -8.54
CA ASN A 44 4.98 -6.62 -8.80
C ASN A 44 5.12 -7.62 -7.66
N ILE A 45 4.48 -7.32 -6.54
CA ILE A 45 4.58 -8.12 -5.32
C ILE A 45 3.23 -8.80 -5.08
N PRO A 46 3.15 -10.12 -5.29
CA PRO A 46 1.93 -10.86 -4.99
C PRO A 46 1.69 -10.90 -3.48
N PHE A 47 0.42 -10.88 -3.09
CA PHE A 47 -0.02 -11.11 -1.72
C PHE A 47 -1.36 -11.85 -1.74
N GLU A 48 -1.87 -12.23 -0.56
CA GLU A 48 -3.03 -13.11 -0.43
C GLU A 48 -4.29 -12.63 -1.17
N TYR A 49 -4.48 -11.31 -1.29
CA TYR A 49 -5.70 -10.73 -1.86
C TYR A 49 -5.50 -10.10 -3.25
N GLY A 50 -4.32 -10.30 -3.86
CA GLY A 50 -4.02 -9.84 -5.21
C GLY A 50 -2.55 -9.46 -5.38
N LYS A 51 -2.26 -8.28 -5.91
CA LYS A 51 -0.88 -7.82 -6.14
C LYS A 51 -0.67 -6.35 -5.86
N ILE A 52 0.42 -6.02 -5.19
CA ILE A 52 0.91 -4.66 -5.04
C ILE A 52 1.60 -4.28 -6.35
N VAL A 53 1.12 -3.20 -6.98
CA VAL A 53 1.58 -2.73 -8.30
C VAL A 53 2.40 -1.46 -8.22
N LYS A 54 2.26 -0.70 -7.12
CA LYS A 54 3.00 0.54 -6.92
C LYS A 54 3.27 0.76 -5.44
N ILE A 55 4.45 1.29 -5.13
CA ILE A 55 4.76 1.86 -3.82
C ILE A 55 5.17 3.32 -4.00
N VAL A 56 4.92 4.12 -2.98
CA VAL A 56 5.40 5.49 -2.88
C VAL A 56 6.41 5.52 -1.75
N THR A 57 7.64 5.91 -2.07
CA THR A 57 8.67 6.15 -1.06
C THR A 57 8.77 7.63 -0.78
N CYS A 58 8.71 7.99 0.50
CA CYS A 58 8.85 9.34 1.00
C CYS A 58 10.19 9.46 1.74
N LYS A 59 11.05 10.37 1.30
CA LYS A 59 12.34 10.68 1.94
C LYS A 59 12.19 11.87 2.87
N THR A 60 12.59 11.67 4.12
CA THR A 60 12.81 12.72 5.11
C THR A 60 14.30 13.07 5.18
N SER A 61 14.68 14.02 6.02
CA SER A 61 16.09 14.37 6.24
C SER A 61 16.95 13.21 6.76
N ILE A 62 16.34 12.22 7.45
CA ILE A 62 17.07 11.18 8.19
C ILE A 62 16.72 9.78 7.66
N TYR A 63 15.48 9.56 7.21
CA TYR A 63 14.98 8.23 6.85
C TYR A 63 14.13 8.26 5.58
N THR A 64 14.05 7.12 4.91
CA THR A 64 13.09 6.87 3.84
C THR A 64 12.00 5.93 4.37
N TYR A 65 10.76 6.18 3.95
CA TYR A 65 9.59 5.37 4.30
C TYR A 65 8.86 4.95 3.04
N ILE A 66 8.25 3.77 3.04
CA ILE A 66 7.12 3.47 2.17
C ILE A 66 5.92 4.15 2.82
N CYS A 67 5.46 5.24 2.21
CA CYS A 67 4.36 6.06 2.73
C CYS A 67 3.01 5.68 2.17
N ASN A 68 2.98 5.09 0.96
CA ASN A 68 1.76 4.56 0.37
C ASN A 68 2.04 3.32 -0.47
N ALA A 69 1.01 2.51 -0.65
CA ALA A 69 1.00 1.42 -1.62
C ALA A 69 -0.31 1.38 -2.40
N VAL A 70 -0.21 0.91 -3.64
CA VAL A 70 -1.35 0.64 -4.52
C VAL A 70 -1.35 -0.84 -4.88
N ALA A 71 -2.47 -1.49 -4.68
CA ALA A 71 -2.67 -2.88 -5.04
C ALA A 71 -3.92 -3.07 -5.91
N LEU A 72 -3.87 -4.08 -6.76
CA LEU A 72 -5.02 -4.62 -7.46
C LEU A 72 -5.54 -5.82 -6.66
N LEU A 73 -6.81 -5.79 -6.29
CA LEU A 73 -7.47 -6.86 -5.55
C LEU A 73 -8.18 -7.80 -6.51
N ASP A 74 -7.98 -9.11 -6.33
CA ASP A 74 -8.64 -10.13 -7.15
C ASP A 74 -10.12 -10.28 -6.77
N ASN A 75 -10.40 -10.26 -5.46
CA ASN A 75 -11.74 -10.25 -4.90
C ASN A 75 -11.80 -9.25 -3.74
N PHE A 76 -12.93 -8.57 -3.60
CA PHE A 76 -13.11 -7.57 -2.56
C PHE A 76 -14.38 -7.81 -1.75
N ASN A 77 -14.21 -7.82 -0.42
CA ASN A 77 -15.28 -7.91 0.54
C ASN A 77 -14.91 -7.02 1.74
N ASP A 78 -15.79 -6.06 2.05
CA ASP A 78 -15.62 -5.07 3.11
C ASP A 78 -15.26 -5.70 4.47
N ASN A 79 -15.80 -6.90 4.75
CA ASN A 79 -15.61 -7.58 6.04
C ASN A 79 -14.15 -7.98 6.29
N TYR A 80 -13.34 -8.10 5.24
CA TYR A 80 -11.94 -8.51 5.34
C TYR A 80 -10.96 -7.35 5.19
N MET A 81 -11.42 -6.09 5.25
CA MET A 81 -10.55 -4.94 4.95
C MET A 81 -9.36 -4.77 5.88
N THR A 82 -9.52 -5.08 7.16
CA THR A 82 -8.42 -5.09 8.12
C THR A 82 -7.39 -6.17 7.77
N GLU A 83 -7.84 -7.38 7.44
CA GLU A 83 -6.96 -8.50 7.05
C GLU A 83 -6.22 -8.22 5.74
N ILE A 84 -6.91 -7.65 4.74
CA ILE A 84 -6.34 -7.21 3.46
C ILE A 84 -5.21 -6.20 3.71
N TYR A 85 -5.47 -5.20 4.56
CA TYR A 85 -4.48 -4.17 4.89
C TYR A 85 -3.26 -4.76 5.62
N HIS A 86 -3.48 -5.62 6.62
CA HIS A 86 -2.40 -6.27 7.36
C HIS A 86 -1.56 -7.22 6.49
N SER A 87 -2.21 -7.96 5.59
CA SER A 87 -1.52 -8.82 4.61
C SER A 87 -0.63 -8.01 3.66
N LEU A 88 -1.12 -6.84 3.20
CA LEU A 88 -0.33 -5.89 2.43
C LEU A 88 0.87 -5.34 3.23
N LEU A 89 0.67 -4.94 4.49
CA LEU A 89 1.76 -4.45 5.35
C LEU A 89 2.84 -5.52 5.59
N LYS A 90 2.42 -6.78 5.78
CA LYS A 90 3.31 -7.92 5.96
C LYS A 90 4.25 -8.10 4.76
N GLU A 91 3.73 -7.97 3.54
CA GLU A 91 4.55 -8.05 2.33
C GLU A 91 5.46 -6.83 2.16
N LEU A 92 4.96 -5.61 2.40
CA LEU A 92 5.77 -4.40 2.30
C LEU A 92 6.91 -4.35 3.32
N THR A 93 6.71 -4.90 4.53
CA THR A 93 7.74 -4.94 5.58
C THR A 93 8.94 -5.81 5.17
N LYS A 94 8.78 -6.74 4.22
CA LYS A 94 9.91 -7.50 3.66
C LYS A 94 10.85 -6.64 2.82
N LEU A 95 10.38 -5.45 2.40
CA LEU A 95 11.15 -4.46 1.64
C LEU A 95 11.84 -3.42 2.56
N ALA A 96 11.67 -3.55 3.88
CA ALA A 96 12.21 -2.62 4.87
C ALA A 96 13.74 -2.72 5.02
#